data_AF-A0AAW1AT10-F1
#
_entry.id   AF-A0AAW1AT10-F1
#
_cell.length_a   1.000
_cell.length_b   1.000
_cell.length_c   1.000
_cell.angle_alpha   90.00
_cell.angle_beta   90.00
_cell.angle_gamma   90.00
#
_symmetry.space_group_name_H-M   'P 1'
#
loop_
_entity.id
_entity.type
_entity.pdbx_description
1 polymer ?
#
loop_
_entity_poly.entity_id
_entity_poly.type
_entity_poly.pdbx_seq_one_letter_code
_entity_poly.pdbx_strand_id
1 'polypeptide(L)' 'MLSLECSSAINNPQEKDVLFWCHSSLSENLPEDEKPKCQPYWQDKDPSMPLPFNLDAIIFELQTILEE' A
#
# COMPACT_ATOMS: atom_id res chain seq x y z
N MET A 1 -2.08 -15.17 -7.09
CA MET A 1 -3.02 -14.93 -5.98
C MET A 1 -2.42 -13.94 -4.96
N LEU A 2 -1.69 -12.92 -5.44
CA LEU A 2 -1.09 -11.83 -4.65
C LEU A 2 -1.55 -10.46 -5.15
N SER A 3 -2.19 -10.37 -6.34
CA SER A 3 -2.48 -9.12 -7.04
C SER A 3 -3.73 -8.36 -6.55
N LEU A 4 -4.56 -8.93 -5.67
CA LEU A 4 -5.79 -8.26 -5.20
C LEU A 4 -5.67 -7.60 -3.82
N GLU A 5 -4.69 -7.97 -2.99
CA GLU A 5 -4.63 -7.48 -1.60
C GLU A 5 -3.90 -6.14 -1.46
N CYS A 6 -3.06 -5.75 -2.43
CA CYS A 6 -2.31 -4.48 -2.35
C CYS A 6 -3.18 -3.24 -2.60
N SER A 7 -4.17 -3.31 -3.50
CA SER A 7 -4.97 -2.14 -3.91
C SER A 7 -6.09 -1.79 -2.92
N SER A 8 -6.54 -2.76 -2.13
CA SER A 8 -7.62 -2.59 -1.16
C SER A 8 -7.15 -2.03 0.20
N ALA A 9 -5.83 -1.91 0.41
CA ALA A 9 -5.25 -1.72 1.74
C ALA A 9 -4.66 -0.32 2.01
N ILE A 10 -4.90 0.70 1.18
CA ILE A 10 -4.31 2.04 1.41
C ILE A 10 -5.31 3.14 1.13
N ASN A 11 -5.54 4.05 2.06
CA ASN A 11 -6.33 5.27 1.83
C ASN A 11 -5.52 6.53 1.46
N ASN A 12 -4.20 6.45 1.38
CA ASN A 12 -3.36 7.52 0.85
C ASN A 12 -3.37 7.52 -0.70
N PRO A 13 -3.87 8.58 -1.36
CA PRO A 13 -3.96 8.66 -2.82
C PRO A 13 -2.62 8.50 -3.53
N GLN A 14 -1.54 9.04 -2.95
CA GLN A 14 -0.21 9.01 -3.55
C GLN A 14 0.41 7.61 -3.51
N GLU A 15 0.20 6.86 -2.43
CA GLU A 15 0.67 5.48 -2.29
C GLU A 15 -0.20 4.49 -3.10
N LYS A 16 -1.51 4.77 -3.20
CA LYS A 16 -2.46 4.01 -4.04
C LYS A 16 -2.05 4.04 -5.51
N ASP A 17 -1.72 5.21 -6.06
CA ASP A 17 -1.37 5.35 -7.47
C ASP A 17 -0.08 4.59 -7.80
N VAL A 18 0.94 4.65 -6.91
CA VAL A 18 2.20 3.93 -7.10
C VAL A 18 2.00 2.42 -7.09
N LEU A 19 1.20 1.89 -6.16
CA LEU A 19 0.88 0.45 -6.09
C LEU A 19 0.07 -0.02 -7.30
N PHE A 20 -0.91 0.77 -7.73
CA PHE A 20 -1.69 0.46 -8.92
C PHE A 20 -0.81 0.36 -10.16
N TRP A 21 0.13 1.29 -10.32
CA TRP A 21 1.09 1.25 -11.41
C TRP A 21 2.03 0.04 -11.32
N CYS A 22 2.61 -0.26 -10.15
CA CYS A 22 3.49 -1.41 -9.98
C CYS A 22 2.85 -2.75 -10.37
N HIS A 23 1.56 -2.89 -10.10
CA HIS A 23 0.80 -4.13 -10.31
C HIS A 23 -0.06 -4.10 -11.58
N SER A 24 0.14 -3.10 -12.44
CA SER A 24 -0.53 -3.04 -13.74
C SER A 24 -0.05 -4.18 -14.65
N SER A 25 -0.92 -4.68 -15.53
CA SER A 25 -0.55 -5.70 -16.52
C SER A 25 0.62 -5.24 -17.40
N LEU A 26 0.75 -3.93 -17.64
CA LEU A 26 1.89 -3.39 -18.39
C LEU A 26 3.19 -3.58 -17.61
N SER A 27 3.18 -3.28 -16.31
CA SER A 27 4.34 -3.43 -15.44
C SER A 27 4.71 -4.89 -15.16
N GLU A 28 3.74 -5.81 -15.11
CA GLU A 28 4.01 -7.25 -14.93
C GLU A 28 4.75 -7.86 -16.14
N ASN A 29 4.54 -7.30 -17.34
CA ASN A 29 5.16 -7.75 -18.59
C ASN A 29 6.54 -7.13 -18.87
N LEU A 30 7.02 -6.23 -18.02
CA LEU A 30 8.36 -5.66 -18.16
C LEU A 30 9.44 -6.70 -17.79
N PRO A 31 10.64 -6.60 -18.38
CA PRO A 31 11.83 -7.29 -17.89
C PRO A 31 12.08 -7.02 -16.41
N GLU A 32 12.62 -8.00 -15.67
CA GLU A 32 12.80 -7.91 -14.20
C GLU A 32 13.62 -6.69 -13.76
N ASP A 33 14.57 -6.26 -14.58
CA ASP A 33 15.41 -5.09 -14.38
C ASP A 33 14.67 -3.75 -14.58
N GLU A 34 13.56 -3.78 -15.32
CA GLU A 34 12.71 -2.61 -15.60
C GLU A 34 11.43 -2.60 -14.76
N LYS A 35 11.14 -3.68 -14.01
CA LYS A 35 9.95 -3.75 -13.18
C LYS A 35 9.97 -2.67 -12.09
N PRO A 36 8.89 -1.89 -11.94
CA PRO A 36 8.78 -0.91 -10.88
C PRO A 36 8.87 -1.60 -9.51
N LYS A 37 9.74 -1.06 -8.66
CA LYS A 37 9.88 -1.52 -7.28
C LYS A 37 8.90 -0.77 -6.41
N CYS A 38 7.90 -1.47 -5.91
CA CYS A 38 6.97 -0.90 -4.93
C CYS A 38 7.66 -0.78 -3.57
N GLN A 39 8.35 0.35 -3.38
CA GLN A 39 9.05 0.72 -2.16
C GLN A 39 8.80 2.19 -1.82
N PRO A 40 8.70 2.53 -0.51
CA PRO A 40 8.77 1.61 0.63
C PRO A 40 7.47 0.79 0.80
N TYR A 41 7.62 -0.49 1.11
CA TYR A 41 6.55 -1.41 1.49
C TYR A 41 7.06 -2.21 2.68
N TRP A 42 6.21 -2.41 3.68
CA TRP A 42 6.51 -3.25 4.84
C TRP A 42 5.27 -4.01 5.25
N GLN A 43 5.46 -5.17 5.88
CA GLN A 43 4.35 -5.94 6.41
C GLN A 43 3.89 -5.36 7.75
N ASP A 44 2.62 -5.58 8.10
CA ASP A 44 2.01 -5.08 9.35
C ASP A 44 2.74 -5.50 10.63
N LYS A 45 3.64 -6.49 10.55
CA LYS A 45 4.42 -7.02 11.68
C LYS A 45 5.91 -6.75 11.56
N ASP A 46 6.33 -5.85 10.67
CA ASP A 46 7.74 -5.45 10.59
C ASP A 46 8.13 -4.67 11.86
N PRO A 47 9.02 -5.22 12.71
CA PRO A 47 9.40 -4.58 13.97
C PRO A 47 10.23 -3.31 13.77
N SER A 48 10.74 -3.07 12.56
CA SER A 48 11.50 -1.87 12.19
C SER A 48 10.58 -0.70 11.86
N MET A 49 9.29 -0.97 11.63
CA MET A 49 8.31 0.02 11.21
C MET A 49 7.29 0.27 12.33
N PRO A 50 7.21 1.50 12.86
CA PRO A 50 6.37 1.80 14.04
C PRO A 50 4.87 1.86 13.72
N LEU A 51 4.51 1.95 12.44
CA LEU A 51 3.14 2.03 11.97
C LEU A 51 2.87 0.94 10.94
N PRO A 52 1.63 0.42 10.85
CA PRO A 52 1.23 -0.45 9.75
C PRO A 52 1.31 0.31 8.42
N PHE A 53 1.50 -0.45 7.35
CA PHE A 53 1.48 0.12 5.99
C PHE A 53 0.05 0.53 5.59
N ASN A 54 -0.94 -0.27 5.98
CA ASN A 54 -2.35 0.11 5.89
C ASN A 54 -2.76 0.99 7.08
N LEU A 55 -3.14 2.23 6.81
CA LEU A 55 -3.53 3.20 7.84
C LEU A 55 -5.06 3.30 8.05
N ASP A 56 -5.88 2.49 7.38
CA ASP A 56 -7.35 2.64 7.36
C ASP A 56 -7.96 2.55 8.76
N ALA A 57 -7.50 1.60 9.57
CA ALA A 57 -7.96 1.45 10.95
C ALA A 57 -7.61 2.67 11.81
N ILE A 58 -6.40 3.22 11.63
CA ILE A 58 -5.93 4.40 12.36
C ILE A 58 -6.71 5.64 11.93
N ILE A 59 -6.93 5.82 10.62
CA ILE A 59 -7.72 6.94 10.10
C ILE A 59 -9.15 6.88 10.64
N PHE A 60 -9.77 5.69 10.65
CA PHE A 60 -11.12 5.49 11.17
C PHE A 60 -11.22 5.83 12.67
N GLU A 61 -10.25 5.38 13.47
CA GLU A 61 -10.18 5.69 14.90
C GLU A 61 -10.03 7.20 15.14
N LEU A 62 -9.14 7.86 14.39
CA LEU A 62 -8.94 9.31 14.48
C LEU A 62 -10.19 10.10 14.08
N GLN A 63 -10.88 9.67 13.03
CA GLN A 63 -12.14 10.30 12.61
C GLN A 63 -13.21 10.17 13.70
N THR A 64 -13.33 9.00 14.32
CA THR A 64 -14.26 8.77 15.43
C THR A 64 -13.98 9.72 16.59
N ILE A 65 -12.70 9.88 16.97
CA ILE A 65 -12.29 10.79 18.06
C ILE A 65 -12.60 12.26 17.73
N LEU A 66 -12.50 12.67 16.46
CA LEU A 66 -12.75 14.05 16.04
C LEU A 66 -14.25 14.37 15.89
N GLU A 67 -15.09 13.34 15.75
CA GLU A 67 -16.55 13.46 15.59
C GLU A 67 -17.30 13.32 16.94
N GLU A 68 -16.62 12.96 18.02
CA GLU A 68 -17.08 13.04 19.43
C GLU A 68 -16.86 14.44 20.04
#